data_AF-A0AAY4ASU6-F1
#
_entry.id   AF-A0AAY4ASU6-F1
#
_cell.length_a   1.000
_cell.length_b   1.000
_cell.length_c   1.000
_cell.angle_alpha   90.00
_cell.angle_beta   90.00
_cell.angle_gamma   90.00
#
_symmetry.space_group_name_H-M   'P 1'
#
loop_
_entity.id
_entity.type
_entity.pdbx_description
1 polymer ?
#
loop_
_entity_poly.entity_id
_entity_poly.type
_entity_poly.pdbx_seq_one_letter_code
_entity_poly.pdbx_strand_id
1 'polypeptide(L)'
;IGDFFFAGKSDCPFYAKAELLADLLQRSLPDFRVHKISIHPADWKQWLEETCWKNGWKHDCSPLVWRELTDRGGKGLLLGGYNDFMEYVQGYYSMRSDMESELMLKIATENLQTKEVYMQEETSHRQYLHPVHIWISSALNPTCYSLIPQLFTPEVFPNASLISLHLLEIGGDKEVIDGIRMETEDLAWPPATEKGNEDQDKELKEVAKKYRCYGQLIDRRAHKSVRVIVMGDTFINLKCSLLLENARSVDPAHFIALATQLEYEARAQIAQKLNVKQSDVTDIIIWGNITGCSHVDLQRAKVLRYNGAICGPNYSQLVLEMLYDRKWLDSEFQSLVRSRQSGLVLKLQRAAGMQATNGIITVLKAWNSNSSEQVFSLGVLSRGFFGIPQDLVFSMPVSCVDGEWSVLSSVSVNDELRMRLQESISQLTSEREKAAEPNREVSM
;
A
#
# COMPACT_ATOMS: atom_id res chain seq x y z
N ILE A 1 12.53 36.60 14.47
CA ILE A 1 13.49 35.71 15.19
C ILE A 1 14.14 34.86 14.11
N GLY A 2 15.46 34.67 14.13
CA GLY A 2 16.13 33.94 13.05
C GLY A 2 16.95 32.81 13.60
N ASP A 3 16.86 31.65 12.96
CA ASP A 3 17.60 30.45 13.32
C ASP A 3 18.97 30.49 12.66
N PHE A 4 20.02 30.17 13.41
CA PHE A 4 21.39 30.12 12.93
C PHE A 4 21.80 28.67 12.72
N PHE A 5 22.36 28.38 11.55
CA PHE A 5 22.79 27.05 11.16
C PHE A 5 24.31 27.04 10.98
N PHE A 6 24.93 26.00 11.54
CA PHE A 6 26.38 25.78 11.51
C PHE A 6 26.63 24.39 10.96
N ALA A 7 27.01 24.32 9.68
CA ALA A 7 27.45 23.08 9.07
C ALA A 7 28.97 23.04 8.99
N GLY A 8 29.57 21.91 9.33
CA GLY A 8 31.02 21.79 9.25
C GLY A 8 31.51 20.37 9.18
N LYS A 9 32.72 20.25 8.69
CA LYS A 9 33.47 19.01 8.68
C LYS A 9 33.82 18.65 10.13
N SER A 10 33.52 17.43 10.55
CA SER A 10 33.66 16.99 11.95
C SER A 10 35.10 17.03 12.46
N ASP A 11 36.11 16.91 11.59
CA ASP A 11 37.53 17.03 11.92
C ASP A 11 38.09 18.47 11.80
N CYS A 12 37.23 19.47 11.56
CA CYS A 12 37.66 20.84 11.32
C CYS A 12 37.77 21.65 12.63
N PRO A 13 38.96 22.19 12.95
CA PRO A 13 39.16 23.04 14.14
C PRO A 13 38.31 24.32 14.11
N PHE A 14 38.10 24.91 12.94
CA PHE A 14 37.28 26.11 12.78
C PHE A 14 35.79 25.83 12.97
N TYR A 15 35.33 24.61 12.66
CA TYR A 15 33.97 24.19 12.96
C TYR A 15 33.76 24.03 14.47
N ALA A 16 34.68 23.34 15.15
CA ALA A 16 34.66 23.23 16.62
C ALA A 16 34.61 24.61 17.30
N LYS A 17 35.36 25.59 16.77
CA LYS A 17 35.33 26.96 17.28
C LYS A 17 33.99 27.66 17.03
N ALA A 18 33.38 27.44 15.86
CA ALA A 18 32.05 27.95 15.55
C ALA A 18 30.98 27.34 16.47
N GLU A 19 31.03 26.03 16.72
CA GLU A 19 30.08 25.33 17.59
C GLU A 19 30.13 25.84 19.03
N LEU A 20 31.33 26.03 19.60
CA LEU A 20 31.44 26.54 20.96
C LEU A 20 30.96 28.00 21.05
N LEU A 21 31.31 28.82 20.06
CA LEU A 21 30.81 30.20 20.00
C LEU A 21 29.28 30.24 19.91
N ALA A 22 28.69 29.34 19.11
CA ALA A 22 27.25 29.21 19.01
C ALA A 22 26.62 28.78 20.36
N ASP A 23 27.24 27.85 21.09
CA ASP A 23 26.78 27.45 22.43
C ASP A 23 26.85 28.60 23.44
N LEU A 24 27.92 29.39 23.40
CA LEU A 24 28.07 30.56 24.26
C LEU A 24 26.97 31.60 23.98
N LEU A 25 26.68 31.85 22.71
CA LEU A 25 25.61 32.76 22.30
C LEU A 25 24.24 32.24 22.71
N GLN A 26 23.95 30.96 22.48
CA GLN A 26 22.67 30.35 22.88
C GLN A 26 22.45 30.38 24.40
N ARG A 27 23.51 30.24 25.21
CA ARG A 27 23.42 30.38 26.68
C ARG A 27 23.23 31.83 27.12
N SER A 28 23.83 32.78 26.40
CA SER A 28 23.85 34.20 26.78
C SER A 28 22.65 34.98 26.25
N LEU A 29 21.99 34.47 25.20
CA LEU A 29 20.93 35.16 24.47
C LEU A 29 19.68 34.25 24.38
N PRO A 30 18.57 34.61 25.05
CA PRO A 30 17.40 33.73 25.16
C PRO A 30 16.68 33.45 23.83
N ASP A 31 16.80 34.34 22.84
CA ASP A 31 16.16 34.21 21.52
C ASP A 31 17.13 33.71 20.42
N PHE A 32 18.35 33.29 20.79
CA PHE A 32 19.35 32.81 19.83
C PHE A 32 19.24 31.29 19.65
N ARG A 33 18.69 30.87 18.52
CA ARG A 33 18.50 29.44 18.17
C ARG A 33 19.61 28.95 17.25
N VAL A 34 20.17 27.79 17.59
CA VAL A 34 21.33 27.20 16.92
C VAL A 34 21.01 25.80 16.44
N HIS A 35 21.34 25.51 15.18
CA HIS A 35 21.30 24.19 14.58
C HIS A 35 22.70 23.80 14.12
N LYS A 36 23.21 22.68 14.63
CA LYS A 36 24.56 22.18 14.33
C LYS A 36 24.47 20.97 13.41
N ILE A 37 25.20 21.01 12.30
CA ILE A 37 25.21 19.96 11.27
C ILE A 37 26.65 19.47 11.11
N SER A 38 26.98 18.39 11.81
CA SER A 38 28.29 17.77 11.74
C SER A 38 28.36 16.73 10.62
N ILE A 39 29.31 16.92 9.70
CA ILE A 39 29.45 16.14 8.47
C ILE A 39 30.76 15.38 8.48
N HIS A 40 30.75 14.14 8.00
CA HIS A 40 31.96 13.34 7.93
C HIS A 40 32.94 13.89 6.87
N PRO A 41 34.27 13.83 7.09
CA PRO A 41 35.28 14.32 6.16
C PRO A 41 35.13 13.84 4.71
N ALA A 42 34.72 12.59 4.53
CA ALA A 42 34.55 11.98 3.21
C ALA A 42 33.41 12.61 2.40
N ASP A 43 32.35 13.06 3.09
CA ASP A 43 31.11 13.52 2.44
C ASP A 43 31.06 15.05 2.31
N TRP A 44 31.91 15.77 3.04
CA TRP A 44 31.90 17.24 3.15
C TRP A 44 31.90 17.94 1.79
N LYS A 45 32.80 17.53 0.89
CA LYS A 45 32.96 18.20 -0.41
C LYS A 45 31.69 18.11 -1.26
N GLN A 46 31.14 16.90 -1.39
CA GLN A 46 29.92 16.68 -2.15
C GLN A 46 28.73 17.42 -1.51
N TRP A 47 28.59 17.29 -0.19
CA TRP A 47 27.50 17.94 0.55
C TRP A 47 27.55 19.48 0.42
N LEU A 48 28.74 20.08 0.51
CA LEU A 48 28.92 21.52 0.39
C LEU A 48 28.57 22.01 -1.02
N GLU A 49 29.05 21.33 -2.07
CA GLU A 49 28.75 21.67 -3.46
C GLU A 49 27.23 21.62 -3.73
N GLU A 50 26.55 20.55 -3.29
CA GLU A 50 25.10 20.41 -3.44
C GLU A 50 24.32 21.49 -2.68
N THR A 51 24.74 21.81 -1.45
CA THR A 51 24.08 22.81 -0.60
C THR A 51 24.27 24.22 -1.14
N CYS A 52 25.48 24.56 -1.60
CA CYS A 52 25.77 25.83 -2.23
C CYS A 52 25.00 26.00 -3.56
N TRP A 53 24.96 24.94 -4.38
CA TRP A 53 24.22 24.96 -5.65
C TRP A 53 22.72 25.19 -5.44
N LYS A 54 22.10 24.48 -4.49
CA LYS A 54 20.66 24.63 -4.16
C LYS A 54 20.30 26.04 -3.70
N ASN A 55 21.16 26.68 -2.92
CA ASN A 55 20.90 28.00 -2.35
C ASN A 55 21.46 29.17 -3.18
N GLY A 56 22.22 28.89 -4.25
CA GLY A 56 22.91 29.90 -5.05
C GLY A 56 24.07 30.58 -4.31
N TRP A 57 24.68 29.89 -3.36
CA TRP A 57 25.79 30.37 -2.54
C TRP A 57 27.15 30.04 -3.16
N LYS A 58 28.17 30.79 -2.75
CA LYS A 58 29.58 30.53 -3.08
C LYS A 58 30.38 30.38 -1.80
N HIS A 59 30.77 29.14 -1.49
CA HIS A 59 31.57 28.80 -0.31
C HIS A 59 32.32 27.49 -0.57
N ASP A 60 33.56 27.38 -0.08
CA ASP A 60 34.47 26.26 -0.34
C ASP A 60 35.15 25.69 0.92
N CYS A 61 34.98 26.32 2.08
CA CYS A 61 35.69 25.98 3.31
C CYS A 61 34.73 25.51 4.42
N SER A 62 35.25 24.80 5.42
CA SER A 62 34.52 24.49 6.66
C SER A 62 34.86 25.52 7.75
N PRO A 63 33.88 25.99 8.55
CA PRO A 63 32.45 25.71 8.49
C PRO A 63 31.69 26.58 7.48
N LEU A 64 30.44 26.24 7.20
CA LEU A 64 29.43 27.03 6.48
C LEU A 64 28.39 27.51 7.49
N VAL A 65 28.22 28.83 7.62
CA VAL A 65 27.29 29.45 8.56
C VAL A 65 26.27 30.29 7.80
N TRP A 66 24.98 30.10 8.11
CA TRP A 66 23.91 30.91 7.54
C TRP A 66 22.79 31.14 8.55
N ARG A 67 21.91 32.08 8.21
CA ARG A 67 20.75 32.46 9.03
C ARG A 67 19.47 32.33 8.23
N GLU A 68 18.44 31.75 8.84
CA GLU A 68 17.09 31.67 8.26
C GLU A 68 16.10 32.53 9.06
N LEU A 69 15.17 33.19 8.37
CA LEU A 69 14.11 33.99 8.98
C LEU A 69 12.83 33.16 9.04
N THR A 70 12.47 32.70 10.25
CA THR A 70 11.39 31.72 10.48
C THR A 70 9.98 32.24 10.20
N ASP A 71 9.78 33.55 10.06
CA ASP A 71 8.46 34.18 9.94
C ASP A 71 8.02 34.50 8.51
N ARG A 72 8.90 34.38 7.50
CA ARG A 72 8.57 34.78 6.12
C ARG A 72 9.03 33.81 5.02
N GLY A 73 9.51 32.61 5.36
CA GLY A 73 9.91 31.61 4.36
C GLY A 73 10.95 32.15 3.36
N GLY A 74 11.92 32.91 3.85
CA GLY A 74 12.95 33.54 3.03
C GLY A 74 14.11 32.59 2.72
N LYS A 75 14.78 32.79 1.58
CA LYS A 75 16.07 32.13 1.26
C LYS A 75 17.07 32.42 2.38
N GLY A 76 17.77 31.39 2.86
CA GLY A 76 18.79 31.54 3.90
C GLY A 76 19.84 32.60 3.51
N LEU A 77 20.21 33.43 4.48
CA LEU A 77 21.26 34.42 4.32
C LEU A 77 22.61 33.79 4.69
N LEU A 78 23.46 33.55 3.70
CA LEU A 78 24.82 33.10 3.92
C LEU A 78 25.59 34.16 4.72
N LEU A 79 26.16 33.75 5.86
CA LEU A 79 27.10 34.57 6.62
C LEU A 79 28.53 34.30 6.18
N GLY A 80 28.85 33.04 5.83
CA GLY A 80 30.17 32.64 5.32
C GLY A 80 30.82 31.60 6.21
N GLY A 81 32.12 31.75 6.42
CA GLY A 81 32.93 30.87 7.27
C GLY A 81 32.95 31.28 8.74
N TYR A 82 33.85 30.66 9.50
CA TYR A 82 34.04 30.99 10.91
C TYR A 82 34.45 32.46 11.12
N ASN A 83 35.35 32.99 10.28
CA ASN A 83 35.83 34.37 10.43
C ASN A 83 34.70 35.38 10.19
N ASP A 84 33.90 35.18 9.14
CA ASP A 84 32.75 36.04 8.82
C ASP A 84 31.71 36.01 9.95
N PHE A 85 31.48 34.82 10.52
CA PHE A 85 30.60 34.68 11.68
C PHE A 85 31.15 35.37 12.93
N MET A 86 32.46 35.27 13.19
CA MET A 86 33.09 35.96 14.32
C MET A 86 32.98 37.49 14.18
N GLU A 87 33.21 38.02 12.97
CA GLU A 87 33.02 39.44 12.69
C GLU A 87 31.57 39.87 12.91
N TYR A 88 30.60 39.06 12.44
CA TYR A 88 29.18 39.28 12.69
C TYR A 88 28.87 39.33 14.20
N VAL A 89 29.38 38.38 14.97
CA VAL A 89 29.16 38.30 16.42
C VAL A 89 29.81 39.47 17.15
N GLN A 90 31.02 39.83 16.79
CA GLN A 90 31.71 40.97 17.38
C GLN A 90 30.97 42.28 17.06
N GLY A 91 30.51 42.46 15.82
CA GLY A 91 29.81 43.68 15.40
C GLY A 91 28.41 43.81 16.00
N TYR A 92 27.67 42.70 16.12
CA TYR A 92 26.27 42.74 16.55
C TYR A 92 26.08 42.49 18.06
N TYR A 93 26.85 41.57 18.64
CA TYR A 93 26.72 41.16 20.05
C TYR A 93 27.86 41.67 20.93
N SER A 94 28.89 42.33 20.38
CA SER A 94 30.08 42.81 21.12
C SER A 94 30.79 41.71 21.93
N MET A 95 30.67 40.44 21.49
CA MET A 95 31.31 39.29 22.12
C MET A 95 32.56 38.88 21.34
N ARG A 96 33.55 38.35 22.07
CA ARG A 96 34.74 37.71 21.50
C ARG A 96 34.89 36.33 22.13
N SER A 97 35.37 35.38 21.33
CA SER A 97 35.76 34.06 21.83
C SER A 97 37.21 33.79 21.46
N ASP A 98 38.04 33.75 22.49
CA ASP A 98 39.42 33.31 22.41
C ASP A 98 39.45 31.83 22.76
N MET A 99 39.99 31.02 21.85
CA MET A 99 40.17 29.59 22.05
C MET A 99 41.61 29.23 21.70
N GLU A 100 42.26 28.50 22.58
CA GLU A 100 43.60 27.97 22.35
C GLU A 100 43.58 26.92 21.22
N SER A 101 44.63 26.92 20.40
CA SER A 101 44.77 25.99 19.28
C SER A 101 44.74 24.53 19.68
N GLU A 102 45.25 24.21 20.87
CA GLU A 102 45.25 22.85 21.41
C GLU A 102 43.83 22.37 21.73
N LEU A 103 43.01 23.22 22.35
CA LEU A 103 41.62 22.91 22.66
C LEU A 103 40.79 22.71 21.38
N MET A 104 41.02 23.53 20.34
CA MET A 104 40.35 23.38 19.04
C MET A 104 40.60 22.01 18.40
N LEU A 105 41.86 21.57 18.39
CA LEU A 105 42.25 20.28 17.82
C LEU A 105 41.66 19.12 18.61
N LYS A 106 41.60 19.25 19.94
CA LYS A 106 40.99 18.25 20.81
C LYS A 106 39.49 18.09 20.52
N ILE A 107 38.73 19.20 20.48
CA ILE A 107 37.29 19.17 20.19
C ILE A 107 37.03 18.62 18.78
N ALA A 108 37.81 19.03 17.78
CA ALA A 108 37.67 18.48 16.42
C ALA A 108 37.91 16.96 16.38
N THR A 109 38.85 16.46 17.17
CA THR A 109 39.11 15.01 17.28
C THR A 109 37.94 14.29 17.95
N GLU A 110 37.43 14.83 19.06
CA GLU A 110 36.26 14.27 19.78
C GLU A 110 34.99 14.30 18.92
N ASN A 111 34.79 15.36 18.13
CA ASN A 111 33.68 15.49 17.19
C ASN A 111 33.73 14.43 16.09
N LEU A 112 34.91 14.18 15.51
CA LEU A 112 35.09 13.13 14.50
C LEU A 112 34.80 11.74 15.10
N GLN A 113 35.38 11.43 16.26
CA GLN A 113 35.15 10.15 16.94
C GLN A 113 33.67 9.94 17.25
N THR A 114 32.99 10.96 17.76
CA THR A 114 31.56 10.92 18.03
C THR A 114 30.76 10.69 16.75
N LYS A 115 31.11 11.36 15.65
CA LYS A 115 30.46 11.16 14.35
C LYS A 115 30.65 9.74 13.83
N GLU A 116 31.84 9.17 13.97
CA GLU A 116 32.14 7.80 13.57
C GLU A 116 31.33 6.77 14.37
N VAL A 117 31.21 6.94 15.69
CA VAL A 117 30.37 6.09 16.55
C VAL A 117 28.90 6.16 16.11
N TYR A 118 28.34 7.37 15.92
CA TYR A 118 26.96 7.50 15.45
C TYR A 118 26.73 6.84 14.09
N MET A 119 27.68 6.96 13.15
CA MET A 119 27.57 6.28 11.85
C MET A 119 27.65 4.75 11.98
N GLN A 120 28.49 4.23 12.88
CA GLN A 120 28.57 2.80 13.19
C GLN A 120 27.28 2.29 13.84
N GLU A 121 26.69 3.05 14.75
CA GLU A 121 25.40 2.72 15.37
C GLU A 121 24.28 2.74 14.32
N GLU A 122 24.21 3.78 13.48
CA GLU A 122 23.19 3.90 12.43
C GLU A 122 23.31 2.78 11.39
N THR A 123 24.53 2.43 10.97
CA THR A 123 24.76 1.29 10.07
C THR A 123 24.41 -0.04 10.72
N SER A 124 24.74 -0.24 11.99
CA SER A 124 24.34 -1.42 12.76
C SER A 124 22.83 -1.52 12.85
N HIS A 125 22.13 -0.43 13.20
CA HIS A 125 20.67 -0.37 13.25
C HIS A 125 20.04 -0.72 11.90
N ARG A 126 20.55 -0.18 10.79
CA ARG A 126 20.07 -0.50 9.44
C ARG A 126 20.24 -1.97 9.07
N GLN A 127 21.25 -2.66 9.59
CA GLN A 127 21.46 -4.10 9.34
C GLN A 127 20.42 -4.99 10.03
N TYR A 128 19.88 -4.58 11.18
CA TYR A 128 18.83 -5.32 11.91
C TYR A 128 17.41 -4.98 11.46
N LEU A 129 17.25 -4.00 10.56
CA LEU A 129 15.96 -3.67 9.96
C LEU A 129 15.75 -4.55 8.72
N HIS A 130 14.84 -5.51 8.84
CA HIS A 130 14.32 -6.28 7.69
C HIS A 130 12.98 -5.69 7.26
N PRO A 131 12.96 -4.71 6.34
CA PRO A 131 11.70 -4.11 5.91
C PRO A 131 10.80 -5.11 5.20
N VAL A 132 9.51 -5.06 5.50
CA VAL A 132 8.49 -5.68 4.67
C VAL A 132 8.27 -4.80 3.45
N HIS A 133 8.57 -5.34 2.27
CA HIS A 133 8.37 -4.64 1.01
C HIS A 133 6.95 -4.85 0.49
N ILE A 134 6.22 -3.75 0.31
CA ILE A 134 4.86 -3.76 -0.25
C ILE A 134 4.89 -3.06 -1.60
N TRP A 135 4.41 -3.74 -2.64
CA TRP A 135 4.29 -3.20 -3.99
C TRP A 135 2.81 -3.00 -4.34
N ILE A 136 2.45 -1.79 -4.76
CA ILE A 136 1.09 -1.47 -5.22
C ILE A 136 1.16 -1.05 -6.68
N SER A 137 0.54 -1.84 -7.56
CA SER A 137 0.33 -1.45 -8.96
C SER A 137 -0.88 -0.55 -9.10
N SER A 138 -0.85 0.38 -10.06
CA SER A 138 -1.93 1.36 -10.29
C SER A 138 -2.19 2.21 -9.04
N ALA A 139 -1.11 2.74 -8.47
CA ALA A 139 -1.10 3.49 -7.22
C ALA A 139 -1.98 4.77 -7.28
N LEU A 140 -2.29 5.27 -8.47
CA LEU A 140 -3.19 6.41 -8.66
C LEU A 140 -4.68 6.05 -8.48
N ASN A 141 -5.02 4.76 -8.34
CA ASN A 141 -6.41 4.34 -8.10
C ASN A 141 -6.92 4.91 -6.77
N PRO A 142 -8.15 5.47 -6.72
CA PRO A 142 -8.71 6.07 -5.50
C PRO A 142 -8.73 5.15 -4.26
N THR A 143 -8.77 3.83 -4.48
CA THR A 143 -8.66 2.83 -3.41
C THR A 143 -7.36 3.02 -2.62
N CYS A 144 -6.25 3.31 -3.31
CA CYS A 144 -4.91 3.44 -2.71
C CYS A 144 -4.84 4.57 -1.68
N TYR A 145 -5.59 5.67 -1.84
CA TYR A 145 -5.64 6.76 -0.86
C TYR A 145 -6.15 6.30 0.50
N SER A 146 -7.11 5.37 0.51
CA SER A 146 -7.64 4.79 1.74
C SER A 146 -6.82 3.59 2.23
N LEU A 147 -6.18 2.85 1.32
CA LEU A 147 -5.39 1.67 1.63
C LEU A 147 -4.05 2.01 2.28
N ILE A 148 -3.29 2.95 1.70
CA ILE A 148 -1.91 3.24 2.12
C ILE A 148 -1.83 3.59 3.61
N PRO A 149 -2.67 4.50 4.17
CA PRO A 149 -2.64 4.78 5.60
C PRO A 149 -2.94 3.56 6.47
N GLN A 150 -3.83 2.66 6.02
CA GLN A 150 -4.22 1.47 6.77
C GLN A 150 -3.13 0.40 6.79
N LEU A 151 -2.26 0.33 5.77
CA LEU A 151 -1.13 -0.61 5.74
C LEU A 151 -0.12 -0.38 6.86
N PHE A 152 -0.01 0.86 7.36
CA PHE A 152 0.89 1.22 8.47
C PHE A 152 0.25 1.01 9.85
N THR A 153 -0.98 0.48 9.91
CA THR A 153 -1.58 0.12 11.21
C THR A 153 -0.93 -1.16 11.76
N PRO A 154 -0.65 -1.21 13.08
CA PRO A 154 0.08 -2.31 13.68
C PRO A 154 -0.64 -3.66 13.58
N GLU A 155 -1.96 -3.64 13.35
CA GLU A 155 -2.77 -4.85 13.21
C GLU A 155 -2.51 -5.60 11.90
N VAL A 156 -2.06 -4.91 10.84
CA VAL A 156 -1.90 -5.52 9.51
C VAL A 156 -0.58 -6.28 9.41
N PHE A 157 0.51 -5.71 9.94
CA PHE A 157 1.83 -6.32 9.95
C PHE A 157 2.42 -6.28 11.37
N PRO A 158 1.92 -7.12 12.29
CA PRO A 158 2.29 -7.04 13.71
C PRO A 158 3.79 -7.27 13.98
N ASN A 159 4.46 -8.02 13.11
CA ASN A 159 5.88 -8.37 13.24
C ASN A 159 6.80 -7.49 12.37
N ALA A 160 6.27 -6.52 11.62
CA ALA A 160 7.09 -5.66 10.76
C ALA A 160 7.64 -4.47 11.55
N SER A 161 8.97 -4.42 11.69
CA SER A 161 9.66 -3.27 12.30
C SER A 161 9.80 -2.08 11.33
N LEU A 162 9.76 -2.34 10.03
CA LEU A 162 9.84 -1.34 8.98
C LEU A 162 9.01 -1.81 7.78
N ILE A 163 8.29 -0.88 7.16
CA ILE A 163 7.53 -1.14 5.92
C ILE A 163 8.11 -0.25 4.82
N SER A 164 8.52 -0.86 3.71
CA SER A 164 8.99 -0.17 2.52
C SER A 164 7.91 -0.24 1.44
N LEU A 165 7.30 0.90 1.14
CA LEU A 165 6.22 1.01 0.17
C LEU A 165 6.75 1.41 -1.22
N HIS A 166 6.44 0.59 -2.22
CA HIS A 166 6.81 0.79 -3.62
C HIS A 166 5.54 0.99 -4.46
N LEU A 167 5.40 2.18 -5.04
CA LEU A 167 4.23 2.53 -5.84
C LEU A 167 4.60 2.43 -7.32
N LEU A 168 3.89 1.57 -8.05
CA LEU A 168 4.10 1.33 -9.48
C LEU A 168 2.92 1.87 -10.29
N GLU A 169 3.21 2.82 -11.18
CA GLU A 169 2.28 3.31 -12.19
C GLU A 169 2.92 3.14 -13.57
N ILE A 170 2.16 2.62 -14.54
CA ILE A 170 2.66 2.42 -15.91
C ILE A 170 1.75 3.20 -16.84
N GLY A 171 2.21 4.38 -17.28
CA GLY A 171 1.57 5.16 -18.35
C GLY A 171 1.19 6.61 -18.04
N GLY A 172 1.62 7.21 -16.93
CA GLY A 172 1.39 8.64 -16.64
C GLY A 172 2.63 9.49 -16.93
N ASP A 173 2.45 10.61 -17.63
CA ASP A 173 3.45 11.69 -17.65
C ASP A 173 3.77 12.13 -16.22
N LYS A 174 5.01 12.54 -15.95
CA LYS A 174 5.40 13.09 -14.62
C LYS A 174 4.45 14.20 -14.14
N GLU A 175 3.93 14.98 -15.08
CA GLU A 175 2.95 16.04 -14.84
C GLU A 175 1.56 15.52 -14.43
N VAL A 176 1.17 14.30 -14.83
CA VAL A 176 -0.06 13.64 -14.37
C VAL A 176 0.16 13.07 -12.96
N ILE A 177 1.36 12.62 -12.62
CA ILE A 177 1.71 12.18 -11.26
C ILE A 177 1.73 13.38 -10.29
N ASP A 178 2.31 14.51 -10.70
CA ASP A 178 2.29 15.76 -9.92
C ASP A 178 0.90 16.42 -9.94
N GLY A 179 0.16 16.31 -11.05
CA GLY A 179 -1.22 16.75 -11.19
C GLY A 179 -2.17 15.94 -10.32
N ILE A 180 -1.98 14.63 -10.20
CA ILE A 180 -2.76 13.79 -9.28
C ILE A 180 -2.33 14.04 -7.85
N ARG A 181 -1.07 14.35 -7.55
CA ARG A 181 -0.68 14.85 -6.22
C ARG A 181 -1.46 16.12 -5.85
N MET A 182 -1.76 16.99 -6.82
CA MET A 182 -2.61 18.18 -6.66
C MET A 182 -4.12 17.87 -6.69
N GLU A 183 -4.60 16.93 -7.53
CA GLU A 183 -6.02 16.50 -7.59
C GLU A 183 -6.41 15.54 -6.46
N THR A 184 -5.44 14.93 -5.77
CA THR A 184 -5.68 14.25 -4.49
C THR A 184 -6.18 15.25 -3.45
N GLU A 185 -5.89 16.54 -3.63
CA GLU A 185 -6.45 17.65 -2.86
C GLU A 185 -7.81 18.13 -3.42
N ASP A 186 -8.17 17.81 -4.68
CA ASP A 186 -9.41 18.23 -5.37
C ASP A 186 -10.01 17.10 -6.25
N LEU A 187 -10.88 16.27 -5.66
CA LEU A 187 -11.42 15.03 -6.22
C LEU A 187 -12.58 15.19 -7.23
N ALA A 188 -12.49 14.57 -8.42
CA ALA A 188 -13.51 13.68 -9.05
C ALA A 188 -13.16 13.29 -10.51
N TRP A 189 -13.11 11.99 -10.84
CA TRP A 189 -12.93 11.48 -12.22
C TRP A 189 -14.27 10.94 -12.81
N PRO A 190 -14.52 10.98 -14.14
CA PRO A 190 -15.82 10.60 -14.72
C PRO A 190 -16.08 9.09 -14.76
N PRO A 191 -17.36 8.67 -14.87
CA PRO A 191 -17.77 7.27 -14.83
C PRO A 191 -17.57 6.50 -16.15
N ALA A 192 -17.39 5.18 -16.04
CA ALA A 192 -17.28 4.26 -17.17
C ALA A 192 -18.64 4.07 -17.88
N THR A 193 -18.66 4.22 -19.21
CA THR A 193 -19.79 3.91 -20.08
C THR A 193 -19.78 2.44 -20.52
N GLU A 194 -20.96 1.86 -20.76
CA GLU A 194 -21.12 0.49 -21.29
C GLU A 194 -20.42 0.36 -22.66
N LYS A 195 -19.40 -0.51 -22.72
CA LYS A 195 -18.61 -0.77 -23.94
C LYS A 195 -19.16 -1.95 -24.72
N GLY A 196 -19.05 -1.92 -26.05
CA GLY A 196 -19.48 -3.02 -26.93
C GLY A 196 -18.58 -4.27 -26.83
N ASN A 197 -19.05 -5.40 -27.36
CA ASN A 197 -18.32 -6.69 -27.29
C ASN A 197 -16.92 -6.65 -27.94
N GLU A 198 -16.73 -5.89 -29.04
CA GLU A 198 -15.41 -5.74 -29.68
C GLU A 198 -14.41 -4.98 -28.80
N ASP A 199 -14.89 -3.99 -28.04
CA ASP A 199 -14.08 -3.23 -27.09
C ASP A 199 -13.65 -4.10 -25.91
N GLN A 200 -14.51 -5.02 -25.46
CA GLN A 200 -14.19 -5.97 -24.38
C GLN A 200 -13.09 -6.95 -24.77
N ASP A 201 -13.13 -7.50 -25.99
CA ASP A 201 -12.09 -8.42 -26.47
C ASP A 201 -10.73 -7.72 -26.65
N LYS A 202 -10.74 -6.45 -27.08
CA LYS A 202 -9.53 -5.62 -27.14
C LYS A 202 -8.97 -5.34 -25.74
N GLU A 203 -9.84 -4.95 -24.81
CA GLU A 203 -9.46 -4.71 -23.41
C GLU A 203 -8.87 -5.97 -22.76
N LEU A 204 -9.48 -7.12 -22.99
CA LEU A 204 -9.01 -8.42 -22.50
C LEU A 204 -7.59 -8.72 -23.00
N LYS A 205 -7.29 -8.47 -24.28
CA LYS A 205 -5.93 -8.68 -24.84
C LYS A 205 -4.88 -7.76 -24.23
N GLU A 206 -5.21 -6.49 -23.99
CA GLU A 206 -4.30 -5.54 -23.33
C GLU A 206 -4.05 -5.94 -21.86
N VAL A 207 -5.10 -6.32 -21.14
CA VAL A 207 -4.98 -6.89 -19.79
C VAL A 207 -4.09 -8.13 -19.81
N ALA A 208 -4.28 -9.03 -20.79
CA ALA A 208 -3.50 -10.25 -20.89
C ALA A 208 -2.01 -9.97 -21.05
N LYS A 209 -1.65 -9.08 -21.97
CA LYS A 209 -0.26 -8.65 -22.19
C LYS A 209 0.36 -8.04 -20.93
N LYS A 210 -0.37 -7.17 -20.23
CA LYS A 210 0.09 -6.50 -19.01
C LYS A 210 0.40 -7.50 -17.90
N TYR A 211 -0.54 -8.41 -17.60
CA TYR A 211 -0.40 -9.33 -16.49
C TYR A 211 0.59 -10.47 -16.76
N ARG A 212 0.83 -10.85 -18.03
CA ARG A 212 1.98 -11.70 -18.39
C ARG A 212 3.31 -11.05 -18.01
N CYS A 213 3.48 -9.77 -18.35
CA CYS A 213 4.69 -9.02 -18.01
C CYS A 213 4.88 -8.95 -16.48
N TYR A 214 3.81 -8.66 -15.73
CA TYR A 214 3.86 -8.68 -14.27
C TYR A 214 4.24 -10.04 -13.69
N GLY A 215 3.65 -11.13 -14.19
CA GLY A 215 4.02 -12.48 -13.75
C GLY A 215 5.51 -12.76 -13.99
N GLN A 216 6.04 -12.42 -15.17
CA GLN A 216 7.47 -12.58 -15.47
C GLN A 216 8.39 -11.72 -14.60
N LEU A 217 7.97 -10.50 -14.24
CA LEU A 217 8.72 -9.63 -13.35
C LEU A 217 8.74 -10.17 -11.92
N ILE A 218 7.59 -10.64 -11.43
CA ILE A 218 7.48 -11.28 -10.11
C ILE A 218 8.38 -12.52 -10.07
N ASP A 219 8.32 -13.39 -11.08
CA ASP A 219 9.13 -14.61 -11.16
C ASP A 219 10.65 -14.33 -11.05
N ARG A 220 11.11 -13.28 -11.76
CA ARG A 220 12.53 -12.94 -11.88
C ARG A 220 13.08 -12.12 -10.72
N ARG A 221 12.26 -11.27 -10.09
CA ARG A 221 12.73 -10.22 -9.16
C ARG A 221 12.17 -10.34 -7.75
N ALA A 222 10.99 -10.90 -7.57
CA ALA A 222 10.39 -11.00 -6.25
C ALA A 222 11.01 -12.15 -5.44
N HIS A 223 10.93 -12.02 -4.12
CA HIS A 223 11.27 -13.11 -3.22
C HIS A 223 10.30 -14.28 -3.43
N LYS A 224 10.74 -15.54 -3.26
CA LYS A 224 9.90 -16.71 -3.54
C LYS A 224 8.70 -16.88 -2.60
N SER A 225 8.76 -16.24 -1.44
CA SER A 225 7.64 -16.15 -0.49
C SER A 225 6.74 -14.92 -0.70
N VAL A 226 6.82 -14.26 -1.87
CA VAL A 226 5.95 -13.11 -2.18
C VAL A 226 4.49 -13.54 -2.16
N ARG A 227 3.64 -12.73 -1.51
CA ARG A 227 2.18 -12.88 -1.47
C ARG A 227 1.55 -11.86 -2.40
N VAL A 228 0.62 -12.29 -3.26
CA VAL A 228 0.06 -11.50 -4.35
C VAL A 228 -1.46 -11.44 -4.21
N ILE A 229 -1.98 -10.22 -4.06
CA ILE A 229 -3.42 -9.94 -4.06
C ILE A 229 -3.79 -9.31 -5.39
N VAL A 230 -4.71 -9.95 -6.11
CA VAL A 230 -5.30 -9.42 -7.34
C VAL A 230 -6.67 -8.85 -7.02
N MET A 231 -6.86 -7.59 -7.40
CA MET A 231 -8.08 -6.85 -7.15
C MET A 231 -8.31 -5.86 -8.30
N GLY A 232 -9.57 -5.55 -8.57
CA GLY A 232 -9.97 -4.62 -9.61
C GLY A 232 -11.45 -4.73 -9.91
N ASP A 233 -11.85 -4.19 -11.05
CA ASP A 233 -13.22 -4.15 -11.56
C ASP A 233 -13.41 -5.01 -12.82
N THR A 234 -12.33 -5.36 -13.51
CA THR A 234 -12.36 -6.17 -14.74
C THR A 234 -11.49 -7.42 -14.65
N PHE A 235 -11.97 -8.54 -15.21
CA PHE A 235 -11.22 -9.77 -15.46
C PHE A 235 -10.32 -10.25 -14.30
N ILE A 236 -10.76 -10.16 -13.05
CA ILE A 236 -9.90 -10.41 -11.87
C ILE A 236 -9.35 -11.84 -11.86
N ASN A 237 -10.21 -12.83 -12.15
CA ASN A 237 -9.82 -14.23 -12.21
C ASN A 237 -8.76 -14.48 -13.30
N LEU A 238 -8.97 -13.93 -14.51
CA LEU A 238 -8.02 -14.04 -15.62
C LEU A 238 -6.69 -13.37 -15.29
N LYS A 239 -6.71 -12.15 -14.71
CA LYS A 239 -5.52 -11.44 -14.24
C LYS A 239 -4.68 -12.31 -13.29
N CYS A 240 -5.32 -12.93 -12.31
CA CYS A 240 -4.67 -13.85 -11.38
C CYS A 240 -4.13 -15.11 -12.08
N SER A 241 -4.90 -15.71 -12.99
CA SER A 241 -4.49 -16.87 -13.79
C SER A 241 -3.22 -16.58 -14.60
N LEU A 242 -3.14 -15.40 -15.22
CA LEU A 242 -1.98 -15.01 -16.02
C LEU A 242 -0.73 -14.78 -15.17
N LEU A 243 -0.88 -14.25 -13.94
CA LEU A 243 0.25 -14.13 -13.01
C LEU A 243 0.78 -15.51 -12.63
N LEU A 244 -0.13 -16.43 -12.26
CA LEU A 244 0.20 -17.82 -11.90
C LEU A 244 0.92 -18.56 -13.03
N GLU A 245 0.45 -18.42 -14.27
CA GLU A 245 1.05 -19.07 -15.44
C GLU A 245 2.51 -18.63 -15.70
N ASN A 246 2.81 -17.35 -15.40
CA ASN A 246 4.08 -16.70 -15.70
C ASN A 246 5.02 -16.58 -14.48
N ALA A 247 4.54 -16.81 -13.26
CA ALA A 247 5.29 -16.76 -12.00
C ALA A 247 5.44 -18.14 -11.34
N ARG A 248 5.93 -19.12 -12.10
CA ARG A 248 5.98 -20.54 -11.70
C ARG A 248 6.93 -20.84 -10.54
N SER A 249 7.84 -19.92 -10.23
CA SER A 249 8.77 -20.09 -9.10
C SER A 249 8.18 -19.72 -7.74
N VAL A 250 6.99 -19.12 -7.70
CA VAL A 250 6.27 -18.75 -6.47
C VAL A 250 5.15 -19.77 -6.24
N ASP A 251 4.88 -20.11 -4.97
CA ASP A 251 3.79 -21.02 -4.63
C ASP A 251 2.43 -20.47 -5.13
N PRO A 252 1.66 -21.24 -5.91
CA PRO A 252 0.31 -20.85 -6.32
C PRO A 252 -0.62 -20.42 -5.18
N ALA A 253 -0.45 -20.96 -3.97
CA ALA A 253 -1.25 -20.58 -2.79
C ALA A 253 -1.05 -19.12 -2.36
N HIS A 254 0.04 -18.48 -2.80
CA HIS A 254 0.31 -17.07 -2.53
C HIS A 254 -0.44 -16.10 -3.45
N PHE A 255 -1.06 -16.58 -4.53
CA PHE A 255 -1.86 -15.75 -5.42
C PHE A 255 -3.34 -15.90 -5.10
N ILE A 256 -3.97 -14.78 -4.72
CA ILE A 256 -5.39 -14.74 -4.44
C ILE A 256 -6.06 -13.59 -5.18
N ALA A 257 -7.29 -13.82 -5.61
CA ALA A 257 -8.16 -12.81 -6.18
C ALA A 257 -9.28 -12.46 -5.18
N LEU A 258 -9.52 -11.17 -4.95
CA LEU A 258 -10.51 -10.74 -3.95
C LEU A 258 -11.92 -10.66 -4.52
N ALA A 259 -12.86 -11.39 -3.93
CA ALA A 259 -14.29 -11.26 -4.17
C ALA A 259 -15.00 -10.34 -3.16
N THR A 260 -14.24 -9.68 -2.27
CA THR A 260 -14.79 -9.04 -1.07
C THR A 260 -15.75 -7.89 -1.38
N GLN A 261 -15.60 -7.22 -2.53
CA GLN A 261 -16.57 -6.20 -2.95
C GLN A 261 -17.97 -6.79 -3.17
N LEU A 262 -18.08 -7.96 -3.82
CA LEU A 262 -19.35 -8.69 -3.96
C LEU A 262 -19.90 -9.13 -2.60
N GLU A 263 -19.02 -9.60 -1.70
CA GLU A 263 -19.45 -9.94 -0.34
C GLU A 263 -20.04 -8.72 0.39
N TYR A 264 -19.39 -7.56 0.34
CA TYR A 264 -19.90 -6.35 0.99
C TYR A 264 -21.25 -5.92 0.41
N GLU A 265 -21.43 -6.02 -0.92
CA GLU A 265 -22.71 -5.73 -1.56
C GLU A 265 -23.81 -6.69 -1.14
N ALA A 266 -23.51 -8.00 -1.09
CA ALA A 266 -24.43 -9.01 -0.58
C ALA A 266 -24.83 -8.75 0.87
N ARG A 267 -23.85 -8.44 1.74
CA ARG A 267 -24.10 -8.06 3.15
C ARG A 267 -24.99 -6.83 3.24
N ALA A 268 -24.78 -5.82 2.40
CA ALA A 268 -25.58 -4.60 2.40
C ALA A 268 -27.04 -4.86 2.00
N GLN A 269 -27.28 -5.66 0.97
CA GLN A 269 -28.64 -6.02 0.53
C GLN A 269 -29.40 -6.80 1.61
N ILE A 270 -28.73 -7.79 2.22
CA ILE A 270 -29.32 -8.58 3.31
C ILE A 270 -29.58 -7.71 4.53
N ALA A 271 -28.62 -6.86 4.91
CA ALA A 271 -28.75 -5.96 6.04
C ALA A 271 -29.91 -4.98 5.86
N GLN A 272 -30.11 -4.46 4.64
CA GLN A 272 -31.23 -3.60 4.31
C GLN A 272 -32.57 -4.36 4.37
N LYS A 273 -32.64 -5.57 3.80
CA LYS A 273 -33.87 -6.38 3.79
C LYS A 273 -34.29 -6.82 5.20
N LEU A 274 -33.33 -7.11 6.07
CA LEU A 274 -33.55 -7.53 7.47
C LEU A 274 -33.55 -6.39 8.49
N ASN A 275 -33.26 -5.16 8.06
CA ASN A 275 -33.09 -3.98 8.92
C ASN A 275 -32.06 -4.19 10.06
N VAL A 276 -30.90 -4.75 9.72
CA VAL A 276 -29.77 -5.01 10.64
C VAL A 276 -28.52 -4.25 10.19
N LYS A 277 -27.45 -4.26 11.00
CA LYS A 277 -26.19 -3.65 10.59
C LYS A 277 -25.45 -4.54 9.60
N GLN A 278 -24.78 -3.93 8.62
CA GLN A 278 -23.99 -4.66 7.63
C GLN A 278 -22.84 -5.47 8.27
N SER A 279 -22.25 -4.96 9.35
CA SER A 279 -21.19 -5.64 10.13
C SER A 279 -21.65 -6.94 10.76
N ASP A 280 -22.96 -7.10 10.97
CA ASP A 280 -23.53 -8.24 11.66
C ASP A 280 -23.84 -9.39 10.68
N VAL A 281 -23.85 -9.14 9.37
CA VAL A 281 -24.02 -10.16 8.33
C VAL A 281 -22.66 -10.77 7.97
N THR A 282 -22.51 -12.08 8.14
CA THR A 282 -21.25 -12.82 7.99
C THR A 282 -21.46 -14.14 7.25
N ASP A 283 -20.37 -14.86 6.93
CA ASP A 283 -20.38 -16.19 6.30
C ASP A 283 -21.08 -16.26 4.92
N ILE A 284 -21.02 -15.17 4.13
CA ILE A 284 -21.47 -15.16 2.73
C ILE A 284 -20.39 -15.79 1.85
N ILE A 285 -20.81 -16.65 0.92
CA ILE A 285 -19.90 -17.28 -0.04
C ILE A 285 -20.16 -16.71 -1.44
N ILE A 286 -19.09 -16.32 -2.12
CA ILE A 286 -19.13 -15.92 -3.53
C ILE A 286 -18.45 -17.00 -4.37
N TRP A 287 -19.22 -17.60 -5.28
CA TRP A 287 -18.73 -18.59 -6.23
C TRP A 287 -18.53 -17.98 -7.61
N GLY A 288 -17.54 -18.47 -8.38
CA GLY A 288 -17.46 -18.19 -9.82
C GLY A 288 -16.45 -17.13 -10.26
N ASN A 289 -16.82 -16.44 -11.33
CA ASN A 289 -16.07 -15.33 -11.91
C ASN A 289 -16.41 -14.04 -11.17
N ILE A 290 -15.45 -13.45 -10.47
CA ILE A 290 -15.66 -12.30 -9.57
C ILE A 290 -16.20 -11.08 -10.32
N THR A 291 -15.78 -10.88 -11.57
CA THR A 291 -16.21 -9.75 -12.41
C THR A 291 -17.20 -10.15 -13.51
N GLY A 292 -17.68 -11.39 -13.47
CA GLY A 292 -18.57 -11.94 -14.50
C GLY A 292 -19.74 -12.70 -13.87
N CYS A 293 -19.96 -13.93 -14.34
CA CYS A 293 -20.95 -14.84 -13.79
C CYS A 293 -20.46 -15.33 -12.42
N SER A 294 -20.92 -14.66 -11.38
CA SER A 294 -20.78 -15.05 -9.97
C SER A 294 -22.11 -15.45 -9.37
N HIS A 295 -22.05 -16.25 -8.32
CA HIS A 295 -23.22 -16.68 -7.55
C HIS A 295 -22.98 -16.44 -6.06
N VAL A 296 -23.90 -15.69 -5.43
CA VAL A 296 -23.89 -15.46 -4.00
C VAL A 296 -24.64 -16.59 -3.30
N ASP A 297 -23.91 -17.40 -2.54
CA ASP A 297 -24.46 -18.52 -1.78
C ASP A 297 -24.65 -18.13 -0.31
N LEU A 298 -25.89 -18.29 0.15
CA LEU A 298 -26.34 -17.92 1.50
C LEU A 298 -26.50 -19.12 2.44
N GLN A 299 -26.11 -20.34 2.03
CA GLN A 299 -26.23 -21.56 2.85
C GLN A 299 -25.61 -21.42 4.24
N ARG A 300 -24.51 -20.67 4.34
CA ARG A 300 -23.80 -20.41 5.60
C ARG A 300 -24.03 -19.02 6.16
N ALA A 301 -24.70 -18.13 5.42
CA ALA A 301 -24.81 -16.73 5.79
C ALA A 301 -25.60 -16.59 7.08
N LYS A 302 -25.06 -15.81 8.02
CA LYS A 302 -25.64 -15.59 9.35
C LYS A 302 -25.74 -14.12 9.69
N VAL A 303 -26.69 -13.81 10.56
CA VAL A 303 -26.79 -12.52 11.23
C VAL A 303 -26.41 -12.69 12.68
N LEU A 304 -25.35 -12.01 13.09
CA LEU A 304 -24.91 -11.91 14.49
C LEU A 304 -25.79 -10.89 15.23
N ARG A 305 -25.94 -11.06 16.55
CA ARG A 305 -26.55 -10.03 17.43
C ARG A 305 -27.94 -9.56 16.96
N TYR A 306 -28.70 -10.44 16.30
CA TYR A 306 -30.05 -10.13 15.88
C TYR A 306 -30.94 -9.88 17.11
N ASN A 307 -31.66 -8.76 17.10
CA ASN A 307 -32.54 -8.39 18.20
C ASN A 307 -33.90 -9.07 18.05
N GLY A 308 -33.96 -10.36 18.37
CA GLY A 308 -35.15 -11.21 18.31
C GLY A 308 -35.67 -11.64 19.69
N ALA A 309 -36.53 -12.66 19.73
CA ALA A 309 -36.99 -13.25 20.99
C ALA A 309 -35.85 -13.96 21.78
N ILE A 310 -34.78 -14.34 21.09
CA ILE A 310 -33.55 -14.91 21.65
C ILE A 310 -32.42 -13.93 21.30
N CYS A 311 -31.78 -13.36 22.33
CA CYS A 311 -30.68 -12.41 22.18
C CYS A 311 -29.47 -12.82 23.03
N GLY A 312 -28.27 -12.60 22.52
CA GLY A 312 -27.02 -12.81 23.25
C GLY A 312 -25.80 -12.39 22.42
N PRO A 313 -24.66 -12.08 23.05
CA PRO A 313 -23.46 -11.59 22.35
C PRO A 313 -22.89 -12.60 21.33
N ASN A 314 -23.13 -13.89 21.56
CA ASN A 314 -22.69 -15.00 20.71
C ASN A 314 -23.84 -15.64 19.92
N TYR A 315 -25.04 -15.05 19.94
CA TYR A 315 -26.18 -15.61 19.21
C TYR A 315 -26.10 -15.20 17.74
N SER A 316 -26.29 -16.18 16.86
CA SER A 316 -26.34 -16.01 15.41
C SER A 316 -27.50 -16.81 14.84
N GLN A 317 -28.15 -16.27 13.81
CA GLN A 317 -29.23 -16.97 13.10
C GLN A 317 -28.94 -17.01 11.60
N LEU A 318 -29.33 -18.10 10.93
CA LEU A 318 -29.11 -18.25 9.49
C LEU A 318 -30.02 -17.30 8.72
N VAL A 319 -29.45 -16.64 7.71
CA VAL A 319 -30.18 -15.69 6.85
C VAL A 319 -31.37 -16.37 6.17
N LEU A 320 -31.20 -17.62 5.73
CA LEU A 320 -32.25 -18.41 5.09
C LEU A 320 -33.41 -18.79 6.03
N GLU A 321 -33.19 -18.76 7.35
CA GLU A 321 -34.26 -18.99 8.35
C GLU A 321 -35.02 -17.70 8.68
N MET A 322 -34.43 -16.55 8.38
CA MET A 322 -34.98 -15.22 8.67
C MET A 322 -35.71 -14.62 7.45
N LEU A 323 -35.27 -14.94 6.23
CA LEU A 323 -35.84 -14.46 4.99
C LEU A 323 -36.79 -15.48 4.37
N TYR A 324 -38.10 -15.23 4.48
CA TYR A 324 -39.15 -16.08 3.91
C TYR A 324 -39.51 -15.76 2.45
N ASP A 325 -39.03 -14.63 1.92
CA ASP A 325 -39.31 -14.15 0.57
C ASP A 325 -38.45 -14.89 -0.48
N ARG A 326 -38.89 -16.09 -0.86
CA ARG A 326 -38.17 -16.93 -1.84
C ARG A 326 -38.05 -16.27 -3.20
N LYS A 327 -39.08 -15.54 -3.64
CA LYS A 327 -39.04 -14.83 -4.93
C LYS A 327 -37.89 -13.81 -4.95
N TRP A 328 -37.74 -13.06 -3.86
CA TRP A 328 -36.63 -12.12 -3.73
C TRP A 328 -35.27 -12.83 -3.70
N LEU A 329 -35.13 -13.92 -2.93
CA LEU A 329 -33.87 -14.69 -2.85
C LEU A 329 -33.44 -15.27 -4.20
N ASP A 330 -34.38 -15.88 -4.93
CA ASP A 330 -34.07 -16.65 -6.13
C ASP A 330 -33.87 -15.77 -7.38
N SER A 331 -34.53 -14.60 -7.44
CA SER A 331 -34.55 -13.77 -8.66
C SER A 331 -34.02 -12.35 -8.48
N GLU A 332 -34.45 -11.64 -7.43
CA GLU A 332 -34.13 -10.22 -7.27
C GLU A 332 -32.76 -10.02 -6.62
N PHE A 333 -32.42 -10.81 -5.60
CA PHE A 333 -31.21 -10.66 -4.80
C PHE A 333 -29.93 -10.72 -5.64
N GLN A 334 -29.79 -11.77 -6.47
CA GLN A 334 -28.61 -11.94 -7.34
C GLN A 334 -28.47 -10.80 -8.35
N SER A 335 -29.59 -10.23 -8.80
CA SER A 335 -29.62 -9.08 -9.71
C SER A 335 -29.27 -7.77 -8.98
N LEU A 336 -29.76 -7.59 -7.74
CA LEU A 336 -29.46 -6.43 -6.91
C LEU A 336 -27.99 -6.35 -6.53
N VAL A 337 -27.37 -7.48 -6.17
CA VAL A 337 -25.93 -7.53 -5.87
C VAL A 337 -25.10 -7.15 -7.11
N ARG A 338 -25.47 -7.66 -8.30
CA ARG A 338 -24.79 -7.33 -9.56
C ARG A 338 -25.01 -5.88 -10.02
N SER A 339 -26.25 -5.39 -10.00
CA SER A 339 -26.61 -4.04 -10.45
C SER A 339 -26.10 -2.93 -9.54
N ARG A 340 -25.88 -3.20 -8.25
CA ARG A 340 -25.27 -2.21 -7.34
C ARG A 340 -23.79 -1.98 -7.66
N GLN A 341 -23.11 -2.93 -8.29
CA GLN A 341 -21.76 -2.70 -8.82
C GLN A 341 -21.77 -1.66 -9.94
N SER A 342 -22.70 -1.72 -10.89
CA SER A 342 -22.81 -0.71 -11.95
C SER A 342 -23.33 0.64 -11.42
N GLY A 343 -24.23 0.62 -10.42
CA GLY A 343 -24.83 1.82 -9.83
C GLY A 343 -23.93 2.60 -8.85
N LEU A 344 -23.07 1.94 -8.07
CA LEU A 344 -22.14 2.62 -7.14
C LEU A 344 -20.96 3.29 -7.84
N VAL A 345 -20.49 2.71 -8.96
CA VAL A 345 -19.49 3.32 -9.85
C VAL A 345 -19.98 4.69 -10.37
N LEU A 346 -21.30 4.90 -10.48
CA LEU A 346 -21.89 6.14 -10.98
C LEU A 346 -22.15 7.21 -9.90
N LYS A 347 -22.22 6.88 -8.60
CA LYS A 347 -22.67 7.86 -7.57
C LYS A 347 -21.75 8.07 -6.37
N LEU A 348 -20.79 7.20 -6.05
CA LEU A 348 -19.84 7.45 -4.94
C LEU A 348 -18.55 6.63 -5.06
N GLN A 349 -17.58 7.10 -5.87
CA GLN A 349 -16.26 6.47 -6.03
C GLN A 349 -15.53 6.24 -4.69
N ARG A 350 -15.70 7.14 -3.71
CA ARG A 350 -15.11 7.02 -2.37
C ARG A 350 -15.61 5.79 -1.60
N ALA A 351 -16.89 5.45 -1.71
CA ALA A 351 -17.47 4.33 -0.96
C ALA A 351 -16.97 2.98 -1.50
N ALA A 352 -16.89 2.84 -2.82
CA ALA A 352 -16.32 1.64 -3.46
C ALA A 352 -14.84 1.45 -3.08
N GLY A 353 -14.04 2.53 -3.08
CA GLY A 353 -12.64 2.50 -2.65
C GLY A 353 -12.45 2.09 -1.18
N MET A 354 -13.34 2.51 -0.27
CA MET A 354 -13.28 2.10 1.14
C MET A 354 -13.61 0.60 1.33
N GLN A 355 -14.63 0.08 0.64
CA GLN A 355 -14.99 -1.35 0.71
C GLN A 355 -13.84 -2.24 0.22
N ALA A 356 -13.27 -1.85 -0.92
CA ALA A 356 -12.08 -2.44 -1.51
C ALA A 356 -10.91 -2.50 -0.52
N THR A 357 -10.58 -1.36 0.09
CA THR A 357 -9.53 -1.28 1.11
C THR A 357 -9.80 -2.18 2.30
N ASN A 358 -11.02 -2.15 2.84
CA ASN A 358 -11.37 -3.02 3.97
C ASN A 358 -11.22 -4.50 3.62
N GLY A 359 -11.56 -4.90 2.38
CA GLY A 359 -11.32 -6.26 1.91
C GLY A 359 -9.84 -6.64 1.90
N ILE A 360 -8.98 -5.79 1.31
CA ILE A 360 -7.53 -5.99 1.26
C ILE A 360 -6.95 -6.09 2.67
N ILE A 361 -7.32 -5.16 3.56
CA ILE A 361 -6.84 -5.11 4.94
C ILE A 361 -7.29 -6.34 5.73
N THR A 362 -8.54 -6.80 5.55
CA THR A 362 -9.03 -8.02 6.25
C THR A 362 -8.23 -9.24 5.84
N VAL A 363 -7.93 -9.38 4.54
CA VAL A 363 -7.13 -10.48 4.00
C VAL A 363 -5.68 -10.41 4.46
N LEU A 364 -5.06 -9.22 4.43
CA LEU A 364 -3.69 -9.04 4.94
C LEU A 364 -3.59 -9.37 6.43
N LYS A 365 -4.59 -8.95 7.24
CA LYS A 365 -4.68 -9.33 8.65
C LYS A 365 -4.78 -10.83 8.81
N ALA A 366 -5.64 -11.51 8.06
CA ALA A 366 -5.77 -12.97 8.11
C ALA A 366 -4.45 -13.66 7.74
N TRP A 367 -3.75 -13.16 6.72
CA TRP A 367 -2.47 -13.69 6.29
C TRP A 367 -1.33 -13.55 7.31
N ASN A 368 -1.38 -12.51 8.13
CA ASN A 368 -0.33 -12.17 9.08
C ASN A 368 -0.69 -12.49 10.54
N SER A 369 -1.88 -13.04 10.77
CA SER A 369 -2.37 -13.45 12.10
C SER A 369 -2.24 -14.96 12.29
N ASN A 370 -1.99 -15.39 13.53
CA ASN A 370 -1.79 -16.80 13.89
C ASN A 370 -3.10 -17.60 14.08
N SER A 371 -4.28 -16.99 13.91
CA SER A 371 -5.55 -17.70 14.06
C SER A 371 -6.71 -16.90 13.47
N SER A 372 -7.24 -17.31 12.32
CA SER A 372 -8.50 -16.80 11.80
C SER A 372 -9.42 -17.96 11.40
N GLU A 373 -10.46 -18.21 12.19
CA GLU A 373 -11.52 -19.16 11.80
C GLU A 373 -12.51 -18.54 10.79
N GLN A 374 -12.20 -17.35 10.27
CA GLN A 374 -13.07 -16.64 9.34
C GLN A 374 -13.05 -17.32 7.97
N VAL A 375 -14.24 -17.44 7.38
CA VAL A 375 -14.41 -17.89 6.00
C VAL A 375 -14.36 -16.68 5.07
N PHE A 376 -13.62 -16.82 3.98
CA PHE A 376 -13.45 -15.82 2.92
C PHE A 376 -13.87 -16.40 1.58
N SER A 377 -14.39 -15.57 0.68
CA SER A 377 -14.53 -15.93 -0.72
C SER A 377 -13.36 -15.37 -1.51
N LEU A 378 -12.43 -16.25 -1.88
CA LEU A 378 -11.23 -15.88 -2.63
C LEU A 378 -11.19 -16.65 -3.95
N GLY A 379 -10.78 -15.96 -5.01
CA GLY A 379 -10.36 -16.58 -6.25
C GLY A 379 -9.00 -17.24 -6.06
N VAL A 380 -9.00 -18.57 -6.01
CA VAL A 380 -7.80 -19.39 -5.84
C VAL A 380 -7.67 -20.37 -7.00
N LEU A 381 -6.46 -20.89 -7.21
CA LEU A 381 -6.21 -21.92 -8.22
C LEU A 381 -6.94 -23.21 -7.83
N SER A 382 -7.88 -23.64 -8.67
CA SER A 382 -8.62 -24.88 -8.46
C SER A 382 -7.71 -26.11 -8.59
N ARG A 383 -7.84 -27.03 -7.62
CA ARG A 383 -7.22 -28.37 -7.64
C ARG A 383 -8.22 -29.49 -7.94
N GLY A 384 -9.41 -29.17 -8.46
CA GLY A 384 -10.48 -30.14 -8.72
C GLY A 384 -11.61 -30.15 -7.69
N PHE A 385 -11.59 -29.24 -6.71
CA PHE A 385 -12.63 -29.15 -5.68
C PHE A 385 -13.99 -28.84 -6.31
N PHE A 386 -15.06 -29.42 -5.77
CA PHE A 386 -16.44 -29.22 -6.20
C PHE A 386 -16.72 -29.51 -7.69
N GLY A 387 -15.84 -30.27 -8.37
CA GLY A 387 -15.94 -30.55 -9.80
C GLY A 387 -15.51 -29.38 -10.70
N ILE A 388 -14.83 -28.38 -10.14
CA ILE A 388 -14.25 -27.26 -10.88
C ILE A 388 -12.96 -27.76 -11.57
N PRO A 389 -12.75 -27.49 -12.88
CA PRO A 389 -11.53 -27.89 -13.58
C PRO A 389 -10.25 -27.44 -12.86
N GLN A 390 -9.19 -28.25 -12.99
CA GLN A 390 -7.87 -27.87 -12.51
C GLN A 390 -7.35 -26.68 -13.34
N ASP A 391 -6.40 -25.94 -12.75
CA ASP A 391 -5.74 -24.79 -13.38
C ASP A 391 -6.66 -23.61 -13.73
N LEU A 392 -7.84 -23.56 -13.12
CA LEU A 392 -8.77 -22.43 -13.23
C LEU A 392 -8.76 -21.62 -11.94
N VAL A 393 -8.56 -20.30 -12.04
CA VAL A 393 -8.76 -19.41 -10.88
C VAL A 393 -10.25 -19.19 -10.70
N PHE A 394 -10.79 -19.65 -9.57
CA PHE A 394 -12.22 -19.66 -9.32
C PHE A 394 -12.52 -19.20 -7.90
N SER A 395 -13.51 -18.31 -7.73
CA SER A 395 -13.92 -17.85 -6.40
C SER A 395 -14.63 -18.99 -5.66
N MET A 396 -14.16 -19.32 -4.47
CA MET A 396 -14.70 -20.40 -3.63
C MET A 396 -14.46 -20.10 -2.14
N PRO A 397 -15.17 -20.75 -1.21
CA PRO A 397 -14.98 -20.52 0.21
C PRO A 397 -13.65 -21.11 0.68
N VAL A 398 -12.86 -20.28 1.35
CA VAL A 398 -11.57 -20.64 1.93
C VAL A 398 -11.48 -20.19 3.39
N SER A 399 -10.64 -20.87 4.16
CA SER A 399 -10.26 -20.48 5.52
C SER A 399 -8.77 -20.21 5.58
N CYS A 400 -8.33 -19.36 6.51
CA CYS A 400 -6.93 -19.00 6.70
C CYS A 400 -6.43 -19.41 8.07
N VAL A 401 -5.59 -20.43 8.14
CA VAL A 401 -4.99 -20.88 9.40
C VAL A 401 -3.48 -20.69 9.28
N ASP A 402 -2.89 -19.98 10.24
CA ASP A 402 -1.45 -19.67 10.27
C ASP A 402 -0.90 -19.04 8.97
N GLY A 403 -1.72 -18.19 8.32
CA GLY A 403 -1.35 -17.54 7.07
C GLY A 403 -1.42 -18.43 5.82
N GLU A 404 -1.96 -19.64 5.93
CA GLU A 404 -2.16 -20.58 4.83
C GLU A 404 -3.64 -20.69 4.46
N TRP A 405 -3.95 -20.63 3.16
CA TRP A 405 -5.31 -20.75 2.66
C TRP A 405 -5.68 -22.21 2.39
N SER A 406 -6.84 -22.63 2.88
CA SER A 406 -7.41 -23.94 2.60
C SER A 406 -8.87 -23.85 2.15
N VAL A 407 -9.23 -24.60 1.11
CA VAL A 407 -10.60 -24.64 0.59
C VAL A 407 -11.51 -25.33 1.59
N LEU A 408 -12.65 -24.70 1.89
CA LEU A 408 -13.62 -25.21 2.85
C LEU A 408 -14.49 -26.30 2.21
N SER A 409 -14.10 -27.57 2.34
CA SER A 409 -14.79 -28.72 1.72
C SER A 409 -16.15 -29.06 2.34
N SER A 410 -16.52 -28.47 3.48
CA SER A 410 -17.76 -28.79 4.20
C SER A 410 -19.03 -28.22 3.56
N VAL A 411 -18.92 -27.49 2.44
CA VAL A 411 -20.07 -26.86 1.77
C VAL A 411 -20.74 -27.82 0.80
N SER A 412 -22.06 -27.95 0.91
CA SER A 412 -22.86 -28.78 0.00
C SER A 412 -23.12 -28.08 -1.34
N VAL A 413 -22.91 -28.80 -2.44
CA VAL A 413 -23.22 -28.35 -3.80
C VAL A 413 -24.41 -29.15 -4.33
N ASN A 414 -25.58 -28.50 -4.35
CA ASN A 414 -26.80 -29.04 -4.95
C ASN A 414 -26.80 -28.89 -6.48
N ASP A 415 -27.80 -29.45 -7.16
CA ASP A 415 -27.87 -29.44 -8.63
C ASP A 415 -28.00 -28.03 -9.22
N GLU A 416 -28.74 -27.15 -8.55
CA GLU A 416 -28.90 -25.75 -8.97
C GLU A 416 -27.56 -24.99 -8.90
N LEU A 417 -26.86 -25.08 -7.77
CA LEU A 417 -25.53 -24.48 -7.62
C LEU A 417 -24.58 -25.08 -8.65
N ARG A 418 -24.61 -26.41 -8.87
CA ARG A 418 -23.77 -27.06 -9.88
C ARG A 418 -23.99 -26.47 -11.28
N MET A 419 -25.23 -26.21 -11.70
CA MET A 419 -25.51 -25.57 -12.98
C MET A 419 -24.89 -24.16 -13.05
N ARG A 420 -25.03 -23.36 -11.98
CA ARG A 420 -24.42 -22.02 -11.91
C ARG A 420 -22.90 -22.06 -11.96
N LEU A 421 -22.27 -23.01 -11.26
CA LEU A 421 -20.82 -23.19 -11.32
C LEU A 421 -20.37 -23.52 -12.75
N GLN A 422 -21.11 -24.34 -13.49
CA GLN A 422 -20.80 -24.67 -14.89
C GLN A 422 -20.91 -23.46 -15.84
N GLU A 423 -21.89 -22.58 -15.64
CA GLU A 423 -21.98 -21.31 -16.36
C GLU A 423 -20.72 -20.45 -16.13
N SER A 424 -20.30 -20.30 -14.87
CA SER A 424 -19.09 -19.57 -14.49
C SER A 424 -17.82 -20.20 -15.06
N ILE A 425 -17.70 -21.53 -15.03
CA ILE A 425 -16.56 -22.28 -15.58
C ILE A 425 -16.45 -22.05 -17.09
N SER A 426 -17.58 -22.11 -17.79
CA SER A 426 -17.62 -21.93 -19.25
C SER A 426 -17.16 -20.52 -19.62
N GLN A 427 -17.61 -19.50 -18.89
CA GLN A 427 -17.18 -18.12 -19.10
C GLN A 427 -15.68 -17.92 -18.85
N LEU A 428 -15.16 -18.42 -17.71
CA LEU A 428 -13.74 -18.27 -17.38
C LEU A 428 -12.83 -19.01 -18.36
N THR A 429 -13.26 -20.18 -18.82
CA THR A 429 -12.54 -20.94 -19.86
C THR A 429 -12.50 -20.15 -21.16
N SER A 430 -13.64 -19.59 -21.58
CA SER A 430 -13.72 -18.74 -22.78
C SER A 430 -12.84 -17.48 -22.67
N GLU A 431 -12.82 -16.80 -21.53
CA GLU A 431 -11.94 -15.65 -21.27
C GLU A 431 -10.46 -16.04 -21.39
N ARG A 432 -10.07 -17.19 -20.84
CA ARG A 432 -8.70 -17.70 -20.91
C ARG A 432 -8.30 -18.07 -22.33
N GLU A 433 -9.18 -18.72 -23.09
CA GLU A 433 -8.95 -19.06 -24.51
C GLU A 433 -8.77 -17.80 -25.36
N LYS A 434 -9.62 -16.79 -25.18
CA LYS A 434 -9.50 -15.49 -25.86
C LYS A 434 -8.23 -14.74 -25.50
N ALA A 435 -7.76 -14.90 -24.26
CA ALA A 435 -6.53 -14.28 -23.80
C ALA A 435 -5.29 -14.96 -24.39
N ALA A 436 -5.35 -16.27 -24.67
CA ALA A 436 -4.22 -17.04 -25.18
C ALA A 436 -3.66 -16.44 -26.48
N GLU A 437 -2.34 -16.43 -26.62
CA GLU A 437 -1.73 -16.05 -27.89
C GLU A 437 -1.91 -17.17 -28.92
N PRO A 438 -2.11 -16.84 -30.20
CA PRO A 438 -2.00 -17.85 -31.25
C PRO A 438 -0.60 -18.46 -31.17
N ASN A 439 -0.53 -19.79 -31.06
CA ASN A 439 0.74 -20.52 -31.07
C ASN A 439 1.59 -19.96 -32.22
N ARG A 440 2.76 -19.40 -31.90
CA ARG A 440 3.79 -19.19 -32.91
C ARG A 440 4.16 -20.58 -33.41
N GLU A 441 3.63 -20.95 -34.57
CA GLU A 441 4.17 -22.08 -35.32
C GLU A 441 5.67 -21.86 -35.39
N VAL A 442 6.40 -22.76 -34.74
CA VAL A 442 7.85 -22.83 -34.83
C VAL A 442 8.15 -23.14 -36.29
N SER A 443 8.41 -22.10 -37.07
CA SER A 443 8.97 -22.25 -38.41
C SER A 443 10.35 -22.87 -38.22
N MET A 444 10.42 -24.18 -38.50
CA MET A 444 11.66 -24.95 -38.58
C MET A 444 12.55 -24.45 -39.71
#